data_AF-A0A0K8R1W4-F1
#
_entry.id   AF-A0A0K8R1W4-F1
#
_cell.length_a   1.000
_cell.length_b   1.000
_cell.length_c   1.000
_cell.angle_alpha   90.00
_cell.angle_beta   90.00
_cell.angle_gamma   90.00
#
_symmetry.space_group_name_H-M   'P 1'
#
loop_
_entity.id
_entity.type
_entity.pdbx_description
1 polymer ?
#
loop_
_entity_poly.entity_id
_entity_poly.type
_entity_poly.pdbx_seq_one_letter_code
_entity_poly.pdbx_strand_id
1 'polypeptide(L)'
;MAVAASQVGVREKTGKNDGKEVAMYLKSVGLPEGYAYCAAGLTWCHNQLGIPNPQSAWSPDWFKSNVVFRRGKPQISPFESLQGQVAGFYSESKKRVSHVALIESESRQHYFTIEFNTNGAGSDDGEGVRRLIRKKTSVYVIADHVGNYIQKGGQP
;
A
#
# COMPACT_ATOMS: atom_id res chain seq x y z
N MET A 1 8.64 8.63 -0.37
CA MET A 1 7.47 9.17 -1.07
C MET A 1 7.81 9.43 -2.51
N ALA A 2 8.95 10.05 -2.83
CA ALA A 2 9.35 10.30 -4.22
C ALA A 2 9.16 9.09 -5.16
N VAL A 3 9.58 7.89 -4.73
CA VAL A 3 9.39 6.64 -5.51
C VAL A 3 7.92 6.36 -5.79
N ALA A 4 7.08 6.20 -4.75
CA ALA A 4 5.66 5.91 -4.94
C ALA A 4 4.91 7.04 -5.65
N ALA A 5 5.22 8.30 -5.33
CA ALA A 5 4.60 9.48 -5.94
C ALA A 5 4.90 9.59 -7.43
N SER A 6 6.10 9.18 -7.88
CA SER A 6 6.45 9.14 -9.30
C SER A 6 5.63 8.14 -10.11
N GLN A 7 4.97 7.18 -9.45
CA GLN A 7 4.11 6.20 -10.10
C GLN A 7 2.65 6.67 -10.22
N VAL A 8 2.26 7.74 -9.53
CA VAL A 8 0.89 8.28 -9.61
C VAL A 8 0.58 8.69 -11.05
N GLY A 9 -0.55 8.21 -11.57
CA GLY A 9 -0.97 8.43 -12.95
C GLY A 9 -0.62 7.29 -13.90
N VAL A 10 0.18 6.30 -13.48
CA VAL A 10 0.32 5.03 -14.21
C VAL A 10 -1.06 4.39 -14.38
N ARG A 11 -1.36 3.96 -15.61
CA ARG A 11 -2.61 3.28 -15.98
C ARG A 11 -2.30 1.94 -16.60
N GLU A 12 -3.22 1.01 -16.42
CA GLU A 12 -3.19 -0.25 -17.14
C GLU A 12 -3.34 -0.01 -18.64
N LYS A 13 -2.69 -0.85 -19.45
CA LYS A 13 -2.71 -0.71 -20.91
C LYS A 13 -4.08 -1.07 -21.49
N THR A 14 -4.68 -2.16 -21.03
CA THR A 14 -5.98 -2.64 -21.52
C THR A 14 -7.02 -2.82 -20.42
N GLY A 15 -6.67 -2.47 -19.16
CA GLY A 15 -7.54 -2.68 -18.01
C GLY A 15 -7.59 -4.15 -17.55
N LYS A 16 -6.54 -4.91 -17.86
CA LYS A 16 -6.42 -6.34 -17.51
C LYS A 16 -5.18 -6.59 -16.66
N ASN A 17 -4.86 -5.66 -15.76
CA ASN A 17 -3.65 -5.68 -14.94
C ASN A 17 -2.38 -5.84 -15.79
N ASP A 18 -2.26 -5.02 -16.83
CA ASP A 18 -1.22 -5.07 -17.85
C ASP A 18 -0.63 -3.68 -18.14
N GLY A 19 0.51 -3.64 -18.80
CA GLY A 19 1.26 -2.43 -19.10
C GLY A 19 2.70 -2.50 -18.60
N LYS A 20 3.57 -1.67 -19.19
CA LYS A 20 5.02 -1.69 -18.93
C LYS A 20 5.35 -1.57 -17.44
N GLU A 21 4.74 -0.60 -16.76
CA GLU A 21 4.94 -0.36 -15.34
C GLU A 21 4.27 -1.44 -14.47
N VAL A 22 3.08 -1.92 -14.86
CA VAL A 22 2.38 -3.00 -14.15
C VAL A 22 3.17 -4.30 -14.19
N ALA A 23 3.71 -4.66 -15.36
CA ALA A 23 4.63 -5.79 -15.53
C ALA A 23 5.89 -5.64 -14.66
N MET A 24 6.42 -4.42 -14.54
CA MET A 24 7.56 -4.14 -13.67
C MET A 24 7.23 -4.39 -12.18
N TYR A 25 6.06 -3.95 -11.72
CA TYR A 25 5.62 -4.22 -10.34
C TYR A 25 5.46 -5.72 -10.08
N LEU A 26 4.75 -6.43 -10.95
CA LEU A 26 4.49 -7.86 -10.79
C LEU A 26 5.78 -8.69 -10.88
N LYS A 27 6.71 -8.30 -11.77
CA LYS A 27 8.03 -8.93 -11.86
C LYS A 27 8.82 -8.79 -10.56
N SER A 28 8.66 -7.72 -9.79
CA SER A 28 9.35 -7.54 -8.50
C SER A 28 9.01 -8.63 -7.47
N VAL A 29 7.90 -9.33 -7.67
CA VAL A 29 7.43 -10.45 -6.84
C VAL A 29 7.32 -11.77 -7.63
N GLY A 30 7.94 -11.83 -8.80
CA GLY A 30 8.01 -13.05 -9.61
C GLY A 30 6.71 -13.44 -10.34
N LEU A 31 5.77 -12.51 -10.53
CA LEU A 31 4.50 -12.76 -11.22
C LEU A 31 4.48 -12.18 -12.65
N PRO A 32 3.78 -12.81 -13.60
CA PRO A 32 3.48 -12.21 -14.89
C PRO A 32 2.33 -11.18 -14.78
N GLU A 33 2.04 -10.48 -15.87
CA GLU A 33 0.86 -9.60 -15.99
C GLU A 33 -0.46 -10.38 -15.80
N GLY A 34 -1.55 -9.64 -15.55
CA GLY A 34 -2.89 -10.20 -15.31
C GLY A 34 -3.24 -10.36 -13.82
N TYR A 35 -2.23 -10.36 -12.94
CA TYR A 35 -2.43 -10.42 -11.49
C TYR A 35 -2.69 -9.05 -10.88
N ALA A 36 -3.51 -9.01 -9.82
CA ALA A 36 -3.67 -7.82 -9.00
C ALA A 36 -2.31 -7.37 -8.44
N TYR A 37 -2.01 -6.07 -8.52
CA TYR A 37 -0.68 -5.52 -8.26
C TYR A 37 -0.63 -4.49 -7.13
N CYS A 38 -1.65 -4.40 -6.28
CA CYS A 38 -1.66 -3.45 -5.16
C CYS A 38 -0.44 -3.63 -4.23
N ALA A 39 -0.23 -4.84 -3.73
CA ALA A 39 0.92 -5.18 -2.88
C ALA A 39 2.24 -5.31 -3.66
N ALA A 40 2.17 -5.70 -4.93
CA ALA A 40 3.35 -5.77 -5.79
C ALA A 40 3.94 -4.37 -6.06
N GLY A 41 3.09 -3.36 -6.27
CA GLY A 41 3.51 -1.96 -6.44
C GLY A 41 4.20 -1.39 -5.21
N LEU A 42 3.66 -1.69 -4.01
CA LEU A 42 4.34 -1.33 -2.75
C LEU A 42 5.67 -2.08 -2.59
N THR A 43 5.72 -3.35 -3.01
CA THR A 43 6.94 -4.16 -2.96
C THR A 43 8.02 -3.56 -3.83
N TRP A 44 7.67 -3.23 -5.07
CA TRP A 44 8.58 -2.55 -5.99
C TRP A 44 9.10 -1.24 -5.39
N CYS A 45 8.24 -0.41 -4.79
CA CYS A 45 8.64 0.85 -4.17
C CYS A 45 9.66 0.65 -3.02
N HIS A 46 9.40 -0.30 -2.13
CA HIS A 46 10.30 -0.60 -1.01
C HIS A 46 11.64 -1.17 -1.51
N ASN A 47 11.61 -2.02 -2.54
CA ASN A 47 12.80 -2.57 -3.17
C ASN A 47 13.68 -1.47 -3.80
N GLN A 48 13.10 -0.41 -4.39
CA GLN A 48 13.89 0.72 -4.90
C GLN A 48 14.68 1.45 -3.81
N LEU A 49 14.22 1.39 -2.56
CA LEU A 49 14.81 2.08 -1.41
C LEU A 49 15.61 1.13 -0.50
N GLY A 50 15.69 -0.17 -0.83
CA GLY A 50 16.32 -1.17 0.02
C GLY A 50 15.64 -1.36 1.38
N ILE A 51 14.34 -1.07 1.47
CA ILE A 51 13.57 -1.21 2.71
C ILE A 51 13.09 -2.66 2.83
N PRO A 52 13.41 -3.39 3.92
CA PRO A 52 12.92 -4.75 4.12
C PRO A 52 11.39 -4.81 4.16
N ASN A 53 10.82 -5.70 3.35
CA ASN A 53 9.39 -5.82 3.16
C ASN A 53 9.03 -7.22 2.63
N PRO A 54 7.74 -7.61 2.66
CA PRO A 54 7.31 -8.85 2.04
C PRO A 54 7.53 -8.83 0.52
N GLN A 55 8.15 -9.89 -0.01
CA GLN A 55 8.31 -10.09 -1.45
C GLN A 55 7.08 -10.84 -2.01
N SER A 56 5.92 -10.18 -2.01
CA SER A 56 4.64 -10.82 -2.32
C SER A 56 3.59 -9.84 -2.87
N ALA A 57 2.77 -10.33 -3.81
CA ALA A 57 1.56 -9.63 -4.26
C ALA A 57 0.35 -9.85 -3.33
N TRP A 58 0.48 -10.62 -2.25
CA TRP A 58 -0.64 -10.93 -1.37
C TRP A 58 -0.73 -9.94 -0.22
N SER A 59 -1.76 -9.07 -0.25
CA SER A 59 -2.00 -8.00 0.72
C SER A 59 -1.82 -8.39 2.21
N PRO A 60 -2.27 -9.56 2.70
CA PRO A 60 -2.06 -9.98 4.09
C PRO A 60 -0.59 -10.10 4.53
N ASP A 61 0.33 -10.36 3.61
CA ASP A 61 1.76 -10.54 3.96
C ASP A 61 2.38 -9.28 4.57
N TRP A 62 1.87 -8.10 4.20
CA TRP A 62 2.30 -6.79 4.73
C TRP A 62 2.01 -6.58 6.22
N PHE A 63 1.20 -7.46 6.83
CA PHE A 63 0.75 -7.33 8.21
C PHE A 63 1.06 -8.55 9.08
N LYS A 64 1.94 -9.45 8.62
CA LYS A 64 2.46 -10.58 9.42
C LYS A 64 3.42 -10.11 10.53
N SER A 65 4.01 -8.94 10.37
CA SER A 65 4.95 -8.31 11.29
C SER A 65 4.77 -6.79 11.27
N ASN A 66 5.46 -6.09 12.18
CA ASN A 66 5.52 -4.63 12.25
C ASN A 66 4.16 -3.90 12.38
N VAL A 67 3.13 -4.59 12.88
CA VAL A 67 1.79 -4.00 13.04
C VAL A 67 1.83 -2.98 14.18
N VAL A 68 1.53 -1.72 13.85
CA VAL A 68 1.52 -0.59 14.79
C VAL A 68 0.09 -0.13 15.12
N PHE A 69 -0.89 -0.47 14.28
CA PHE A 69 -2.30 -0.19 14.53
C PHE A 69 -3.18 -1.33 14.03
N ARG A 70 -4.25 -1.63 14.77
CA ARG A 70 -5.32 -2.53 14.34
C ARG A 70 -6.66 -2.06 14.87
N ARG A 71 -7.66 -1.98 13.99
CA ARG A 71 -9.03 -1.57 14.34
C ARG A 71 -9.61 -2.51 15.39
N GLY A 72 -10.25 -1.94 16.40
CA GLY A 72 -10.85 -2.67 17.52
C GLY A 72 -9.86 -3.16 18.58
N LYS A 73 -8.56 -2.88 18.43
CA LYS A 73 -7.59 -3.09 19.52
C LYS A 73 -7.44 -1.79 20.33
N PRO A 74 -7.47 -1.85 21.68
CA PRO A 74 -7.23 -0.69 22.52
C PRO A 74 -5.90 -0.02 22.19
N GLN A 75 -5.89 1.32 22.24
CA GLN A 75 -4.71 2.15 22.08
C GLN A 75 -4.54 2.98 23.36
N ILE A 76 -3.31 3.13 23.83
CA ILE A 76 -3.00 3.91 25.05
C ILE A 76 -3.11 5.42 24.76
N SER A 77 -2.87 5.82 23.51
CA SER A 77 -3.00 7.19 23.01
C SER A 77 -3.63 7.17 21.61
N PRO A 78 -4.12 8.31 21.08
CA PRO A 78 -4.45 8.42 19.67
C PRO A 78 -3.26 7.97 18.81
N PHE A 79 -3.53 7.12 17.82
CA PHE A 79 -2.53 6.69 16.86
C PHE A 79 -2.28 7.80 15.83
N GLU A 80 -1.01 8.12 15.63
CA GLU A 80 -0.52 8.98 14.56
C GLU A 80 0.32 8.14 13.60
N SER A 81 0.07 8.29 12.30
CA SER A 81 0.77 7.56 11.26
C SER A 81 2.09 8.22 10.90
N LEU A 82 3.07 7.41 10.51
CA LEU A 82 4.26 7.89 9.82
C LEU A 82 4.07 7.83 8.31
N GLN A 83 4.60 8.83 7.60
CA GLN A 83 4.68 8.80 6.14
C GLN A 83 5.44 7.56 5.68
N GLY A 84 4.88 6.83 4.71
CA GLY A 84 5.41 5.57 4.21
C GLY A 84 4.90 4.32 4.92
N GLN A 85 4.15 4.44 6.01
CA GLN A 85 3.48 3.28 6.60
C GLN A 85 2.42 2.69 5.65
N VAL A 86 2.20 1.39 5.78
CA VAL A 86 1.28 0.66 4.91
C VAL A 86 -0.03 0.42 5.63
N ALA A 87 -1.13 0.90 5.06
CA ALA A 87 -2.49 0.67 5.53
C ALA A 87 -3.11 -0.54 4.82
N GLY A 88 -3.89 -1.34 5.54
CA GLY A 88 -4.61 -2.51 5.03
C GLY A 88 -6.13 -2.36 5.17
N PHE A 89 -6.85 -2.77 4.14
CA PHE A 89 -8.32 -2.75 4.10
C PHE A 89 -8.88 -4.16 4.10
N TYR A 90 -9.74 -4.44 5.08
CA TYR A 90 -10.37 -5.74 5.26
C TYR A 90 -11.59 -5.90 4.37
N SER A 91 -11.71 -7.05 3.72
CA SER A 91 -12.89 -7.47 2.96
C SER A 91 -13.61 -8.56 3.75
N GLU A 92 -14.88 -8.33 4.05
CA GLU A 92 -15.74 -9.32 4.72
C GLU A 92 -15.97 -10.56 3.85
N SER A 93 -16.15 -10.38 2.54
CA SER A 93 -16.34 -11.50 1.60
C SER A 93 -15.10 -12.37 1.47
N LYS A 94 -13.91 -11.76 1.39
CA LYS A 94 -12.63 -12.49 1.30
C LYS A 94 -12.10 -12.93 2.67
N LYS A 95 -12.70 -12.48 3.78
CA LYS A 95 -12.29 -12.71 5.17
C LYS A 95 -10.81 -12.43 5.45
N ARG A 96 -10.27 -11.38 4.82
CA ARG A 96 -8.85 -11.01 4.93
C ARG A 96 -8.63 -9.55 4.54
N VAL A 97 -7.41 -9.06 4.78
CA VAL A 97 -6.93 -7.85 4.11
C VAL A 97 -6.86 -8.12 2.61
N SER A 98 -7.65 -7.36 1.86
CA SER A 98 -7.80 -7.51 0.41
C SER A 98 -7.00 -6.48 -0.36
N HIS A 99 -6.80 -5.30 0.24
CA HIS A 99 -6.13 -4.17 -0.41
C HIS A 99 -5.13 -3.50 0.54
N VAL A 100 -4.12 -2.86 -0.03
CA VAL A 100 -3.08 -2.11 0.68
C VAL A 100 -2.87 -0.74 0.06
N ALA A 101 -2.49 0.21 0.91
CA ALA A 101 -2.18 1.58 0.54
C ALA A 101 -0.93 2.07 1.25
N LEU A 102 -0.17 2.95 0.61
CA LEU A 102 0.92 3.68 1.23
C LEU A 102 0.38 4.99 1.81
N ILE A 103 0.61 5.27 3.09
CA ILE A 103 0.20 6.52 3.73
C ILE A 103 1.17 7.64 3.33
N GLU A 104 0.68 8.67 2.66
CA GLU A 104 1.45 9.86 2.30
C GLU A 104 1.38 10.92 3.41
N SER A 105 0.21 11.10 4.02
CA SER A 105 -0.02 11.98 5.17
C SER A 105 -1.36 11.69 5.84
N GLU A 106 -1.67 12.41 6.93
CA GLU A 106 -2.96 12.31 7.60
C GLU A 106 -3.52 13.65 8.06
N SER A 107 -4.83 13.67 8.27
CA SER A 107 -5.58 14.70 8.99
C SER A 107 -6.26 14.07 10.19
N ARG A 108 -7.06 14.85 10.93
CA ARG A 108 -7.85 14.35 12.06
C ARG A 108 -8.70 13.12 11.74
N GLN A 109 -9.30 13.06 10.55
CA GLN A 109 -10.26 12.01 10.19
C GLN A 109 -9.90 11.20 8.95
N HIS A 110 -8.86 11.59 8.21
CA HIS A 110 -8.52 10.96 6.94
C HIS A 110 -7.03 10.67 6.83
N TYR A 111 -6.71 9.56 6.14
CA TYR A 111 -5.40 9.31 5.56
C TYR A 111 -5.42 9.75 4.10
N PHE A 112 -4.34 10.37 3.66
CA PHE A 112 -4.03 10.61 2.25
C PHE A 112 -3.07 9.53 1.82
N THR A 113 -3.38 8.85 0.72
CA THR A 113 -2.75 7.59 0.36
C THR A 113 -2.36 7.52 -1.10
N ILE A 114 -1.30 6.78 -1.41
CA ILE A 114 -0.98 6.33 -2.77
C ILE A 114 -1.32 4.85 -2.86
N GLU A 115 -2.14 4.51 -3.85
CA GLU A 115 -2.73 3.19 -4.01
C GLU A 115 -2.51 2.67 -5.42
N PHE A 116 -2.00 1.43 -5.50
CA PHE A 116 -1.78 0.71 -6.74
C PHE A 116 -2.96 -0.22 -7.02
N ASN A 117 -3.26 -0.47 -8.29
CA ASN A 117 -4.35 -1.36 -8.72
C ASN A 117 -5.71 -0.95 -8.14
N THR A 118 -6.02 0.35 -8.25
CA THR A 118 -7.28 0.92 -7.77
C THR A 118 -7.90 1.86 -8.80
N ASN A 119 -9.21 2.09 -8.68
CA ASN A 119 -9.96 3.05 -9.48
C ASN A 119 -10.25 4.34 -8.69
N GLY A 120 -10.83 5.35 -9.35
CA GLY A 120 -11.19 6.62 -8.70
C GLY A 120 -12.18 6.50 -7.53
N ALA A 121 -12.91 5.39 -7.43
CA ALA A 121 -13.80 5.07 -6.31
C ALA A 121 -13.08 4.34 -5.15
N GLY A 122 -11.80 4.00 -5.32
CA GLY A 122 -11.02 3.28 -4.32
C GLY A 122 -11.37 1.81 -4.19
N SER A 123 -11.90 1.17 -5.24
CA SER A 123 -12.08 -0.28 -5.33
C SER A 123 -10.76 -1.00 -5.65
N ASP A 124 -10.67 -2.29 -5.37
CA ASP A 124 -9.56 -3.19 -5.75
C ASP A 124 -9.72 -3.77 -7.18
N ASP A 125 -10.56 -3.14 -8.01
CA ASP A 125 -10.88 -3.56 -9.39
C ASP A 125 -9.92 -3.00 -10.46
N GLY A 126 -8.72 -2.56 -10.07
CA GLY A 126 -7.71 -2.06 -11.01
C GLY A 126 -7.98 -0.69 -11.60
N GLU A 127 -7.27 -0.37 -12.69
CA GLU A 127 -7.22 0.86 -13.51
C GLU A 127 -5.86 1.58 -13.45
N GLY A 128 -5.20 1.66 -12.28
CA GLY A 128 -3.90 2.31 -12.19
C GLY A 128 -3.42 2.66 -10.78
N VAL A 129 -2.52 3.63 -10.70
CA VAL A 129 -1.94 4.17 -9.46
C VAL A 129 -2.50 5.56 -9.18
N ARG A 130 -3.13 5.76 -8.02
CA ARG A 130 -3.86 6.98 -7.67
C ARG A 130 -3.54 7.48 -6.27
N ARG A 131 -3.74 8.79 -6.07
CA ARG A 131 -3.90 9.37 -4.75
C ARG A 131 -5.36 9.27 -4.31
N LEU A 132 -5.62 8.75 -3.12
CA LEU A 132 -6.97 8.62 -2.55
C LEU A 132 -7.02 9.16 -1.12
N ILE A 133 -8.21 9.62 -0.73
CA ILE A 133 -8.53 10.04 0.63
C ILE A 133 -9.34 8.93 1.28
N ARG A 134 -8.84 8.38 2.39
CA ARG A 134 -9.47 7.27 3.12
C ARG A 134 -9.86 7.73 4.51
N LYS A 135 -11.09 7.45 4.95
CA LYS A 135 -11.50 7.70 6.35
C LYS A 135 -10.63 6.83 7.27
N LYS A 136 -10.16 7.36 8.40
CA LYS A 136 -9.40 6.56 9.38
C LYS A 136 -10.16 5.31 9.83
N THR A 137 -11.49 5.38 9.87
CA THR A 137 -12.37 4.25 10.24
C THR A 137 -12.41 3.12 9.20
N SER A 138 -12.09 3.39 7.93
CA SER A 138 -12.05 2.34 6.89
C SER A 138 -10.78 1.49 6.96
N VAL A 139 -9.69 2.01 7.54
CA VAL A 139 -8.44 1.28 7.73
C VAL A 139 -8.61 0.22 8.81
N TYR A 140 -8.21 -1.01 8.48
CA TYR A 140 -8.31 -2.16 9.39
C TYR A 140 -7.01 -2.38 10.18
N VAL A 141 -5.86 -2.16 9.54
CA VAL A 141 -4.54 -2.43 10.11
C VAL A 141 -3.50 -1.51 9.47
N ILE A 142 -2.46 -1.13 10.22
CA ILE A 142 -1.30 -0.40 9.70
C ILE A 142 -0.02 -1.10 10.16
N ALA A 143 0.94 -1.23 9.25
CA ALA A 143 2.27 -1.75 9.54
C ALA A 143 3.37 -0.75 9.19
N ASP A 144 4.43 -0.75 9.99
CA ASP A 144 5.58 0.12 9.85
C ASP A 144 6.83 -0.62 9.35
N HIS A 145 7.10 -0.49 8.05
CA HIS A 145 8.31 -1.02 7.43
C HIS A 145 9.38 0.06 7.24
N VAL A 146 9.06 1.33 7.49
CA VAL A 146 9.88 2.49 7.11
C VAL A 146 10.60 3.12 8.30
N GLY A 147 10.13 2.92 9.54
CA GLY A 147 10.69 3.56 10.74
C GLY A 147 12.21 3.37 10.88
N ASN A 148 12.72 2.15 10.70
CA ASN A 148 14.16 1.88 10.76
C ASN A 148 14.95 2.54 9.61
N TYR A 149 14.34 2.66 8.43
CA TYR A 149 14.97 3.33 7.29
C TYR A 149 15.08 4.84 7.53
N ILE A 150 14.03 5.46 8.10
CA ILE A 150 14.02 6.88 8.47
C ILE A 150 15.05 7.16 9.58
N GLN A 151 15.12 6.32 10.60
CA GLN A 151 16.10 6.45 11.69
C GLN A 151 17.55 6.42 11.20
N LYS A 152 17.83 5.76 10.07
CA LYS A 152 19.14 5.71 9.43
C LYS A 152 19.40 6.87 8.45
N GLY A 153 18.54 7.88 8.45
CA GLY A 153 18.65 9.05 7.57
C GLY A 153 17.98 8.89 6.19
N GLY A 154 17.26 7.79 5.98
CA GLY A 154 16.46 7.60 4.77
C GLY A 154 15.30 8.58 4.70
N GLN A 155 15.01 9.11 3.51
CA GLN A 155 13.84 9.96 3.31
C GLN A 155 12.60 9.11 2.99
N PRO A 156 11.54 9.18 3.81
CA PRO A 156 10.34 8.35 3.68
C PRO A 156 9.63 8.55 2.37
#